data_AF-A0A849SAG8-F1
#
_entry.id   AF-A0A849SAG8-F1
#
_cell.length_a   1.000
_cell.length_b   1.000
_cell.length_c   1.000
_cell.angle_alpha   90.00
_cell.angle_beta   90.00
_cell.angle_gamma   90.00
#
_symmetry.space_group_name_H-M   'P 1'
#
loop_
_entity.id
_entity.type
_entity.pdbx_description
1 polymer ?
#
loop_
_entity_poly.entity_id
_entity_poly.type
_entity_poly.pdbx_seq_one_letter_code
_entity_poly.pdbx_strand_id
1 'polypeptide(L)'
;PIGAVHIAWKDGPAMQPNPQFIADVEQRIRAKTTPILLLCRSGQRSLDAAAALQAVGYQRLINIVDGFEGALDEQKHRGNLNGWRYCGLPWQQS
;
A
#
# COMPACT_ATOMS: atom_id res chain seq x y z
N PRO A 1 -6.71 5.35 5.23
CA PRO A 1 -6.82 4.87 6.62
C PRO A 1 -6.31 5.92 7.60
N ILE A 2 -6.92 6.01 8.78
CA ILE A 2 -6.46 6.92 9.84
C ILE A 2 -5.09 6.44 10.33
N GLY A 3 -4.14 7.37 10.52
CA GLY A 3 -2.78 7.06 11.00
C GLY A 3 -1.86 6.40 9.95
N ALA A 4 -2.31 6.26 8.69
CA ALA A 4 -1.45 5.72 7.64
C ALA A 4 -0.30 6.68 7.31
N VAL A 5 0.86 6.09 7.04
CA VAL A 5 2.05 6.80 6.60
C VAL A 5 2.15 6.73 5.08
N HIS A 6 2.31 7.88 4.42
CA HIS A 6 2.48 7.93 2.97
C HIS A 6 3.97 7.82 2.59
N ILE A 7 4.35 6.66 2.04
CA ILE A 7 5.63 6.43 1.34
C ILE A 7 5.28 5.75 0.01
N ALA A 8 5.55 6.44 -1.10
CA ALA A 8 5.14 5.96 -2.42
C ALA A 8 6.10 4.90 -2.95
N TRP A 9 5.59 3.73 -3.32
CA TRP A 9 6.36 2.69 -4.02
C TRP A 9 6.68 3.07 -5.47
N LYS A 10 5.72 3.70 -6.15
CA LYS A 10 5.88 4.23 -7.51
C LYS A 10 5.55 5.71 -7.50
N ASP A 11 6.37 6.50 -8.18
CA ASP A 11 6.25 7.95 -8.20
C ASP A 11 6.53 8.52 -9.61
N GLY A 12 6.17 9.79 -9.79
CA GLY A 12 6.34 10.55 -11.02
C GLY A 12 5.35 10.19 -12.14
N PRO A 13 5.35 10.95 -13.25
CA PRO A 13 4.40 10.79 -14.35
C PRO A 13 4.46 9.41 -15.01
N ALA A 14 5.64 8.79 -15.00
CA ALA A 14 5.89 7.47 -15.58
C ALA A 14 5.57 6.32 -14.62
N MET A 15 5.17 6.60 -13.37
CA MET A 15 4.85 5.59 -12.36
C MET A 15 5.96 4.54 -12.18
N GLN A 16 7.21 5.01 -12.14
CA GLN A 16 8.39 4.16 -11.96
C GLN A 16 8.61 3.85 -10.47
N PRO A 17 9.25 2.72 -10.12
CA PRO A 17 9.64 2.45 -8.75
C PRO A 17 10.43 3.62 -8.16
N ASN A 18 10.03 4.07 -6.98
CA ASN A 18 10.72 5.14 -6.26
C ASN A 18 12.06 4.60 -5.71
N PRO A 19 13.21 5.12 -6.17
CA PRO A 19 14.52 4.64 -5.70
C PRO A 19 14.75 4.88 -4.21
N GLN A 20 14.04 5.83 -3.59
CA GLN A 20 14.14 6.13 -2.16
C GLN A 20 13.19 5.31 -1.28
N PHE A 21 12.32 4.50 -1.87
CA PHE A 21 11.28 3.78 -1.12
C PHE A 21 11.82 2.98 0.08
N ILE A 22 12.90 2.21 -0.13
CA ILE A 22 13.48 1.40 0.95
C ILE A 22 14.06 2.29 2.06
N ALA A 23 14.81 3.33 1.68
CA ALA A 23 15.42 4.26 2.63
C ALA A 23 14.36 4.98 3.46
N ASP A 24 13.27 5.44 2.84
CA ASP A 24 12.16 6.12 3.53
C ASP A 24 11.44 5.19 4.52
N VAL A 25 11.28 3.91 4.18
CA VAL A 25 10.71 2.92 5.10
C VAL A 25 11.67 2.66 6.27
N GLU A 26 12.97 2.51 6.02
CA GLU A 26 13.98 2.27 7.06
C GLU A 26 14.14 3.43 8.04
N GLN A 27 13.98 4.67 7.58
CA GLN A 27 13.98 5.85 8.45
C GLN A 27 12.87 5.79 9.51
N ARG A 28 11.74 5.16 9.20
CA ARG A 28 10.58 5.02 10.10
C ARG A 28 10.54 3.70 10.84
N ILE A 29 10.95 2.61 10.20
CA ILE A 29 10.80 1.24 10.68
C ILE A 29 12.16 0.53 10.64
N ARG A 30 13.00 0.80 11.62
CA ARG A 30 14.36 0.21 11.69
C ARG A 30 14.35 -1.29 11.93
N ALA A 31 13.44 -1.77 12.78
CA ALA A 31 13.34 -3.19 13.11
C ALA A 31 12.62 -3.96 11.99
N LYS A 32 13.37 -4.83 11.30
CA LYS A 32 12.85 -5.66 10.19
C LYS A 32 11.79 -6.68 10.61
N THR A 33 11.64 -6.91 11.92
CA THR A 33 10.63 -7.79 12.53
C THR A 33 9.29 -7.08 12.77
N THR A 34 9.23 -5.75 12.68
CA THR A 34 8.00 -4.98 12.86
C THR A 34 6.99 -5.35 11.77
N PRO A 35 5.74 -5.71 12.12
CA PRO A 35 4.68 -5.90 11.14
C PRO A 35 4.40 -4.63 10.33
N ILE A 36 4.35 -4.76 9.00
CA ILE A 36 4.03 -3.67 8.08
C ILE A 36 2.82 -4.08 7.26
N LEU A 37 1.77 -3.25 7.31
CA LEU A 37 0.62 -3.36 6.43
C LEU A 37 0.84 -2.41 5.25
N LEU A 38 0.79 -2.94 4.04
CA LEU A 38 0.96 -2.18 2.81
C LEU A 38 -0.39 -1.98 2.12
N LEU A 39 -0.64 -0.74 1.72
CA LEU A 39 -1.89 -0.34 1.07
C LEU A 39 -1.59 0.46 -0.19
N CYS A 40 -2.26 0.10 -1.29
CA CYS A 40 -2.39 0.98 -2.46
C CYS A 40 -3.87 1.09 -2.85
N ARG A 41 -4.17 1.55 -4.06
CA ARG A 41 -5.56 1.68 -4.54
C ARG A 41 -6.32 0.35 -4.61
N SER A 42 -5.67 -0.71 -5.09
CA SER A 42 -6.31 -1.98 -5.45
C SER A 42 -5.41 -3.20 -5.23
N GLY A 43 -4.53 -3.14 -4.21
CA GLY A 43 -3.64 -4.24 -3.80
C GLY A 43 -2.42 -4.57 -4.67
N GLN A 44 -2.43 -4.26 -5.96
CA GLN A 44 -1.36 -4.70 -6.86
C GLN A 44 0.01 -4.07 -6.55
N ARG A 45 0.07 -2.74 -6.44
CA ARG A 45 1.35 -2.04 -6.21
C ARG A 45 1.90 -2.27 -4.81
N SER A 46 1.01 -2.52 -3.83
CA SER A 46 1.41 -2.81 -2.46
C SER A 46 1.99 -4.21 -2.32
N LEU A 47 1.60 -5.16 -3.20
CA LEU A 47 2.26 -6.46 -3.31
C LEU A 47 3.70 -6.31 -3.83
N ASP A 48 3.92 -5.54 -4.90
CA ASP A 48 5.25 -5.27 -5.43
C ASP A 48 6.16 -4.58 -4.38
N ALA A 49 5.59 -3.62 -3.66
CA ALA A 49 6.28 -2.92 -2.57
C ALA A 49 6.67 -3.88 -1.43
N ALA A 50 5.79 -4.83 -1.09
CA ALA A 50 6.08 -5.86 -0.10
C ALA A 50 7.22 -6.77 -0.58
N ALA A 51 7.22 -7.20 -1.84
CA ALA A 51 8.31 -8.00 -2.40
C ALA A 51 9.66 -7.26 -2.32
N ALA A 52 9.68 -5.95 -2.58
CA ALA A 52 10.88 -5.13 -2.45
C ALA A 52 11.38 -5.04 -0.99
N LEU A 53 10.48 -4.88 -0.01
CA LEU A 53 10.84 -4.88 1.41
C LEU A 53 11.33 -6.27 1.87
N GLN A 54 10.72 -7.34 1.38
CA GLN A 54 11.13 -8.71 1.68
C GLN A 54 12.55 -8.98 1.18
N ALA A 55 12.90 -8.48 -0.02
CA ALA A 55 14.23 -8.62 -0.59
C ALA A 55 15.34 -7.97 0.25
N VAL A 56 15.00 -6.98 1.09
CA VAL A 56 15.93 -6.32 2.03
C VAL A 56 15.71 -6.75 3.50
N GLY A 57 15.03 -7.88 3.70
CA GLY A 57 14.99 -8.58 4.99
C GLY A 57 13.83 -8.24 5.92
N TYR A 58 12.84 -7.44 5.52
CA TYR A 58 11.62 -7.28 6.31
C TYR A 58 10.82 -8.59 6.34
N GLN A 59 10.34 -8.97 7.52
CA GLN A 59 9.87 -10.34 7.78
C GLN A 59 8.35 -10.47 7.86
N ARG A 60 7.66 -9.42 8.31
CA ARG A 60 6.22 -9.44 8.58
C ARG A 60 5.50 -8.43 7.70
N LEU A 61 5.25 -8.82 6.45
CA LEU A 61 4.68 -7.95 5.43
C LEU A 61 3.27 -8.45 5.08
N ILE A 62 2.29 -7.55 5.16
CA ILE A 62 0.88 -7.85 4.91
C ILE A 62 0.39 -6.94 3.80
N ASN A 63 0.07 -7.51 2.64
CA ASN A 63 -0.59 -6.77 1.57
C ASN A 63 -2.10 -6.72 1.82
N ILE A 64 -2.69 -5.52 1.81
CA ILE A 64 -4.15 -5.37 1.82
C ILE A 64 -4.65 -5.61 0.39
N VAL A 65 -5.11 -6.84 0.13
CA VAL A 65 -5.36 -7.38 -1.21
C VAL A 65 -6.35 -6.56 -2.02
N ASP A 66 -7.44 -6.07 -1.42
CA ASP A 66 -8.41 -5.24 -2.15
C ASP A 66 -7.98 -3.77 -2.25
N GLY A 67 -6.88 -3.40 -1.59
CA GLY A 67 -6.45 -2.01 -1.49
C GLY A 67 -7.50 -1.11 -0.83
N PHE A 68 -7.39 0.19 -1.12
CA PHE A 68 -8.25 1.21 -0.54
C PHE A 68 -9.60 1.33 -1.24
N GLU A 69 -9.60 1.24 -2.57
CA GLU A 69 -10.77 1.48 -3.43
C GLU A 69 -11.30 0.21 -4.10
N GLY A 70 -10.64 -0.93 -3.97
CA GLY A 70 -11.14 -2.18 -4.56
C GLY A 70 -10.92 -2.29 -6.07
N ALA A 71 -11.53 -3.32 -6.64
CA ALA A 71 -11.61 -3.61 -8.07
C ALA A 71 -12.52 -2.61 -8.81
N LEU A 72 -12.50 -2.68 -10.15
CA LEU A 72 -13.47 -1.98 -10.98
C LEU A 72 -14.74 -2.83 -11.09
N ASP A 73 -15.90 -2.19 -11.01
CA ASP A 73 -17.17 -2.82 -11.37
C ASP A 73 -17.41 -2.86 -12.89
N GLU A 74 -18.57 -3.37 -13.29
CA GLU A 74 -18.99 -3.47 -14.69
C GLU A 74 -19.06 -2.10 -15.39
N GLN A 75 -19.26 -1.02 -14.63
CA GLN A 75 -19.30 0.36 -15.13
C GLN A 75 -17.94 1.06 -15.05
N LYS A 76 -16.87 0.33 -14.67
CA LYS A 76 -15.51 0.86 -14.47
C LYS A 76 -15.42 1.88 -13.33
N HIS A 77 -16.25 1.75 -12.30
CA HIS A 77 -16.13 2.50 -11.06
C HIS A 77 -15.47 1.68 -9.96
N ARG A 78 -14.75 2.35 -9.05
CA ARG A 78 -14.16 1.74 -7.85
C ARG A 78 -14.98 2.10 -6.62
N GLY A 79 -14.83 1.29 -5.58
CA GLY A 79 -15.49 1.50 -4.29
C GLY A 79 -16.87 0.86 -4.16
N ASN A 80 -17.30 0.07 -5.16
CA ASN A 80 -18.63 -0.55 -5.20
C ASN A 80 -18.64 -2.07 -4.92
N LEU A 81 -17.48 -2.73 -4.98
CA LEU A 81 -17.38 -4.18 -4.86
C LEU A 81 -16.63 -4.64 -3.61
N ASN A 82 -15.52 -3.97 -3.29
CA ASN A 82 -14.58 -4.35 -2.23
C ASN A 82 -13.63 -3.18 -1.90
N GLY A 83 -12.65 -3.44 -1.03
CA GLY A 83 -11.64 -2.46 -0.62
C GLY A 83 -11.97 -1.80 0.71
N TRP A 84 -10.95 -1.17 1.29
CA TRP A 84 -11.01 -0.56 2.62
C TRP A 84 -12.23 0.36 2.80
N ARG A 85 -12.50 1.23 1.83
CA ARG A 85 -13.64 2.16 1.89
C ARG A 85 -14.97 1.44 1.82
N TYR A 86 -15.10 0.48 0.90
CA TYR A 86 -16.34 -0.29 0.70
C TYR A 86 -16.71 -1.07 1.97
N CYS A 87 -15.71 -1.66 2.64
CA CYS A 87 -15.90 -2.40 3.89
C CYS A 87 -16.20 -1.51 5.11
N GLY A 88 -16.37 -0.20 4.95
CA GLY A 88 -16.67 0.72 6.05
C GLY A 88 -15.54 0.90 7.06
N LEU A 89 -14.30 0.54 6.71
CA LEU A 89 -13.16 0.65 7.62
C LEU A 89 -12.76 2.12 7.83
N PRO A 90 -12.29 2.53 9.03
CA PRO A 90 -12.01 3.93 9.33
C PRO A 90 -11.05 4.61 8.34
N TRP A 91 -11.48 5.74 7.79
CA TRP A 91 -10.69 6.58 6.90
C TRP A 91 -11.19 8.04 6.97
N GLN A 92 -10.35 8.96 6.51
CA GLN A 92 -10.70 10.37 6.38
C GLN A 92 -10.15 10.93 5.07
N GLN A 93 -10.81 11.96 4.56
CA GLN A 93 -10.33 12.81 3.47
C GLN A 93 -10.08 14.19 4.07
N SER A 94 -8.85 14.68 3.95
CA SER A 94 -8.42 15.99 4.45
C SER A 94 -7.64 16.72 3.38
#